data_AF-A0A822CNM3-F1
#
_entry.id   AF-A0A822CNM3-F1
#
_cell.length_a   1.000
_cell.length_b   1.000
_cell.length_c   1.000
_cell.angle_alpha   90.00
_cell.angle_beta   90.00
_cell.angle_gamma   90.00
#
_symmetry.space_group_name_H-M   'P 1'
#
loop_
_entity.id
_entity.type
_entity.pdbx_description
1 polymer ?
#
loop_
_entity_poly.entity_id
_entity_poly.type
_entity_poly.pdbx_seq_one_letter_code
_entity_poly.pdbx_strand_id
1 'polypeptide(L)' 'HGQWFPPRFQCSQNHTLPRQWIVTYAVPFFGLDTLGINIEFKGVVRIDTYLSYLDINQCSMSHYVPNAFKGSDH' A
#
# COMPACT_ATOMS: atom_id res chain seq x y z
N HIS A 1 -0.36 -11.51 0.15
CA HIS A 1 -0.20 -10.35 1.05
C HIS A 1 0.08 -9.11 0.21
N GLY A 2 -0.39 -7.94 0.63
CA GLY A 2 -0.05 -6.67 -0.02
C GLY A 2 1.14 -5.97 0.64
N GLN A 3 1.60 -4.89 0.04
CA GLN A 3 2.79 -4.16 0.41
C GLN A 3 2.47 -2.67 0.57
N TRP A 4 2.95 -2.09 1.66
CA TRP A 4 2.96 -0.64 1.88
C TRP A 4 4.22 -0.03 1.27
N PHE A 5 4.08 1.12 0.64
CA PHE A 5 5.19 1.89 0.10
C PHE A 5 5.53 3.07 1.04
N PRO A 6 6.77 3.57 1.01
CA PRO A 6 7.14 4.76 1.76
C PRO A 6 6.23 5.96 1.41
N PRO A 7 5.96 6.86 2.37
CA PRO A 7 5.18 8.07 2.11
C PRO A 7 5.79 8.90 0.97
N ARG A 8 4.94 9.44 0.10
CA ARG A 8 5.34 10.36 -0.96
C ARG A 8 4.45 11.59 -1.00
N PHE A 9 5.00 12.72 -1.41
CA PHE A 9 4.22 13.93 -1.58
C PHE A 9 3.49 13.92 -2.93
N GLN A 10 2.17 14.10 -2.89
CA GLN A 10 1.33 14.10 -4.08
C GLN A 10 1.31 15.48 -4.75
N CYS A 11 2.16 15.64 -5.75
CA CYS A 11 2.19 16.81 -6.63
C CYS A 11 1.24 16.59 -7.82
N SER A 12 -0.07 16.78 -7.68
CA SER A 12 -0.98 16.75 -8.85
C SER A 12 -0.61 17.87 -9.83
N GLN A 13 -0.24 17.51 -11.06
CA GLN A 13 0.17 18.47 -12.10
C GLN A 13 -0.97 19.43 -12.49
N ASN A 14 -2.23 18.97 -12.42
CA ASN A 14 -3.40 19.73 -12.86
C ASN A 14 -4.28 20.25 -11.70
N HIS A 15 -3.76 20.22 -10.46
CA HIS A 15 -4.45 20.67 -9.23
C HIS A 15 -5.79 19.96 -8.94
N THR A 16 -6.12 18.89 -9.66
CA THR A 16 -7.38 18.15 -9.51
C THR A 16 -7.43 17.37 -8.20
N LEU A 17 -6.28 17.11 -7.58
CA LEU A 17 -6.19 16.45 -6.29
C LEU A 17 -5.44 17.36 -5.29
N PRO A 18 -5.81 17.32 -4.00
CA PRO A 18 -5.12 18.10 -2.99
C PRO A 18 -3.65 17.70 -2.90
N ARG A 19 -2.78 18.69 -2.66
CA ARG A 19 -1.34 18.47 -2.46
C ARG A 19 -1.09 18.06 -1.02
N GLN A 20 -0.81 16.79 -0.81
CA GLN A 20 -0.58 16.26 0.53
C GLN A 20 0.30 15.00 0.50
N TRP A 21 0.77 14.60 1.67
CA TRP A 21 1.47 13.33 1.83
C TRP A 21 0.49 12.16 1.71
N ILE A 22 0.86 11.18 0.90
CA ILE A 22 0.12 9.93 0.73
C ILE A 22 1.00 8.73 1.07
N VAL A 23 0.33 7.63 1.42
CA VAL A 23 0.92 6.30 1.52
C VAL A 23 0.17 5.38 0.58
N THR A 24 0.89 4.55 -0.16
CA THR A 24 0.29 3.58 -1.10
C THR A 24 0.30 2.19 -0.49
N TYR A 25 -0.83 1.49 -0.58
CA TYR A 25 -0.90 0.05 -0.39
C TYR A 25 -1.16 -0.63 -1.73
N ALA A 26 -0.40 -1.68 -2.05
CA ALA A 26 -0.59 -2.45 -3.27
C ALA A 26 -0.75 -3.94 -2.99
N VAL A 27 -1.67 -4.59 -3.69
CA VAL A 27 -1.87 -6.04 -3.58
C VAL A 27 -2.04 -6.66 -4.96
N PRO A 28 -1.27 -7.72 -5.30
CA PRO A 28 -1.49 -8.44 -6.55
C PRO A 28 -2.78 -9.26 -6.46
N PHE A 29 -3.47 -9.41 -7.58
CA PHE A 29 -4.57 -10.35 -7.69
C PHE A 29 -4.31 -11.34 -8.84
N PHE A 30 -4.76 -12.57 -8.60
CA PHE A 30 -4.57 -13.70 -9.49
C PHE A 30 -5.93 -14.23 -9.89
N GLY A 31 -6.01 -14.76 -11.11
CA GLY A 31 -7.20 -15.41 -11.63
C GLY A 31 -6.79 -16.61 -12.46
N LEU A 32 -7.76 -17.42 -12.88
CA LEU A 32 -7.44 -18.54 -13.76
C LEU A 32 -7.05 -18.04 -15.16
N ASP A 33 -6.21 -18.82 -15.84
CA ASP A 33 -5.96 -18.67 -17.27
C ASP A 33 -7.24 -18.92 -18.09
N THR A 34 -7.20 -18.67 -19.40
CA THR A 34 -8.37 -18.80 -20.27
C THR A 34 -8.93 -20.23 -20.34
N LEU A 35 -8.11 -21.22 -19.97
CA LEU A 35 -8.48 -22.63 -19.93
C LEU A 35 -9.00 -23.07 -18.54
N GLY A 36 -8.89 -22.22 -17.52
CA GLY A 36 -9.33 -22.53 -16.16
C GLY A 36 -8.40 -23.46 -15.39
N ILE A 37 -7.18 -23.71 -15.87
CA ILE A 37 -6.27 -24.76 -15.37
C ILE A 37 -5.20 -24.17 -14.46
N ASN A 38 -4.60 -23.05 -14.87
CA ASN A 38 -3.47 -22.46 -14.17
C ASN A 38 -3.86 -21.15 -13.48
N ILE A 39 -3.23 -20.88 -12.34
CA ILE A 39 -3.29 -19.57 -11.69
C ILE A 39 -2.37 -18.61 -12.46
N GLU A 40 -2.92 -17.50 -12.91
CA GLU A 40 -2.23 -16.46 -13.68
C GLU A 40 -2.27 -15.12 -12.93
N PHE A 41 -1.17 -14.38 -12.96
CA PHE A 41 -1.12 -13.00 -12.50
C PHE A 41 -1.97 -12.11 -13.41
N LYS A 42 -2.92 -11.37 -12.84
CA LYS A 42 -3.82 -10.50 -13.61
C LYS A 42 -3.51 -9.02 -13.44
N GLY A 43 -2.88 -8.64 -12.33
CA GLY A 43 -2.51 -7.25 -12.09
C GLY A 43 -2.31 -6.92 -10.62
N VAL A 44 -2.26 -5.63 -10.34
CA VAL A 44 -2.06 -5.07 -9.00
C VAL A 44 -3.12 -4.01 -8.74
N VAL A 45 -3.83 -4.14 -7.62
CA VAL A 45 -4.66 -3.07 -7.09
C VAL A 45 -3.77 -2.16 -6.25
N ARG A 46 -3.82 -0.85 -6.50
CA ARG A 46 -3.11 0.17 -5.73
C ARG A 46 -4.12 1.15 -5.12
N ILE A 47 -3.92 1.47 -3.84
CA ILE A 47 -4.74 2.41 -3.09
C ILE A 47 -3.81 3.45 -2.49
N ASP A 48 -4.04 4.71 -2.83
CA ASP A 48 -3.40 5.85 -2.20
C ASP A 48 -4.31 6.40 -1.09
N THR A 49 -3.77 6.53 0.12
CA THR A 49 -4.47 7.14 1.26
C THR A 49 -3.68 8.32 1.79
N TYR A 50 -4.39 9.29 2.36
CA TYR A 50 -3.76 10.46 2.97
C TYR A 50 -3.03 10.04 4.25
N LEU A 51 -1.79 10.52 4.40
CA LEU A 51 -0.96 10.22 5.57
C LEU A 51 -1.65 10.65 6.87
N SER A 52 -2.42 11.74 6.84
CA SER A 52 -3.20 12.26 7.97
C SER A 52 -4.34 11.37 8.43
N TYR A 53 -4.75 10.38 7.62
CA TYR A 53 -5.83 9.44 7.96
C TYR A 53 -5.29 8.12 8.52
N LEU A 54 -3.97 7.93 8.56
CA LEU A 54 -3.34 6.74 9.08
C LEU A 54 -2.67 7.03 10.43
N ASP A 55 -2.87 6.12 11.38
CA ASP A 55 -2.05 6.06 12.59
C ASP A 55 -0.78 5.25 12.28
N ILE A 56 0.28 5.96 11.86
CA ILE A 56 1.57 5.33 11.58
C ILE A 56 2.37 5.23 12.87
N ASN A 57 2.57 3.98 13.30
CA ASN A 57 3.43 3.65 14.42
C ASN A 57 4.63 2.84 13.93
N GLN A 58 5.81 3.46 13.87
CA GLN A 58 7.03 2.79 13.41
C GLN A 58 7.85 2.17 14.54
N CYS A 59 7.44 2.37 15.80
CA CYS A 59 8.18 1.90 16.95
C CYS A 59 8.26 0.36 16.99
N SER A 60 9.31 -0.14 17.63
CA SER A 60 9.46 -1.57 17.92
C SER A 60 8.30 -2.09 18.77
N MET A 61 7.73 -3.25 18.43
CA MET A 61 6.67 -3.91 19.20
C MET A 61 6.79 -5.44 19.17
N SER A 62 6.04 -6.15 20.02
CA SER A 62 6.02 -7.62 20.01
C SER A 62 5.51 -8.19 18.69
N HIS A 63 6.05 -9.33 18.25
CA HIS A 63 5.79 -9.91 16.92
C HIS A 63 4.30 -10.21 16.64
N TYR A 64 3.50 -10.54 17.65
CA TYR A 64 2.07 -10.86 17.52
C TYR A 64 1.16 -9.63 17.39
N VAL A 65 1.67 -8.42 17.64
CA VAL A 65 0.89 -7.17 17.46
C VAL A 65 0.81 -6.85 15.97
N PRO A 66 -0.39 -6.82 15.34
CA PRO A 66 -0.51 -6.51 13.93
C PRO A 66 -0.18 -5.04 13.67
N ASN A 67 0.92 -4.78 12.98
CA ASN A 67 1.30 -3.45 12.50
C ASN A 67 2.31 -3.61 11.36
N ALA A 68 1.97 -3.06 10.19
CA ALA A 68 2.79 -3.17 8.99
C ALA A 68 4.00 -2.21 9.00
N PHE A 69 4.04 -1.20 9.87
CA PHE A 69 5.08 -0.17 9.92
C PHE A 69 6.09 -0.39 11.05
N LYS A 70 5.88 -1.40 11.90
CA LYS A 70 6.71 -1.68 13.07
C LYS A 70 8.18 -1.90 12.69
N GLY A 71 9.09 -1.17 13.34
CA GLY A 71 10.53 -1.27 13.15
C GLY A 71 11.02 -0.68 11.82
N SER A 72 10.25 0.23 11.22
CA SER A 72 10.63 0.91 9.97
C SER A 72 11.19 2.32 10.22
N ASP A 73 11.59 2.66 11.45
CA ASP A 73 12.09 3.97 11.90
C ASP A 73 13.62 4.15 11.78
N HIS A 74 14.28 3.31 10.97
CA HIS A 74 15.74 3.33 10.75
C HIS A 74 16.19 4.21 9.58
#